data_AF-A0A9W4EVE3-F1
#
_entry.id   AF-A0A9W4EVE3-F1
#
_cell.length_a   1.000
_cell.length_b   1.000
_cell.length_c   1.000
_cell.angle_alpha   90.00
_cell.angle_beta   90.00
_cell.angle_gamma   90.00
#
_symmetry.space_group_name_H-M   'P 1'
#
loop_
_entity.id
_entity.type
_entity.pdbx_description
1 polymer ?
#
loop_
_entity_poly.entity_id
_entity_poly.type
_entity_poly.pdbx_seq_one_letter_code
_entity_poly.pdbx_strand_id
1 'polypeptide(L)'
;MAQQKPSKSNDDVFKRKLFYDNGIRFVQVRGRMTGDYKPPTPVLKSHINENIQSSAGLVGKGTSHYSTTIQFLFVSKEEFADWLQFIGAEHKYYDEKGTIYLGIVNGDLDIKTAEFETKYIITVNLMLIRKQDFEYRHQYPFIDIENHWAQTYIDEMQKRGLITTYASDGTPVQYFQPEVWITRAQTASYMTRTFKYIEKILRGY
;
A
#
# COMPACT_ATOMS: atom_id res chain seq x y z
N MET A 1 -14.57 21.84 1.09
CA MET A 1 -15.47 20.67 1.02
C MET A 1 -14.78 19.62 0.17
N ALA A 2 -14.30 18.53 0.78
CA ALA A 2 -13.65 17.45 0.04
C ALA A 2 -14.72 16.72 -0.79
N GLN A 3 -14.66 16.89 -2.11
CA GLN A 3 -15.55 16.22 -3.06
C GLN A 3 -15.42 14.71 -2.80
N GLN A 4 -16.45 14.08 -2.21
CA GLN A 4 -16.48 12.63 -2.06
C GLN A 4 -16.37 12.03 -3.45
N LYS A 5 -15.28 11.30 -3.69
CA LYS A 5 -15.07 10.63 -4.97
C LYS A 5 -16.24 9.65 -5.18
N PRO A 6 -16.91 9.68 -6.36
CA PRO A 6 -18.09 8.87 -6.61
C PRO A 6 -17.82 7.36 -6.62
N SER A 7 -16.56 6.93 -6.69
CA SER A 7 -16.16 5.55 -6.45
C SER A 7 -14.79 5.50 -5.76
N LYS A 8 -14.64 4.60 -4.79
CA LYS A 8 -13.33 4.25 -4.23
C LYS A 8 -12.53 3.55 -5.32
N SER A 9 -11.36 4.08 -5.67
CA SER A 9 -10.38 3.35 -6.48
C SER A 9 -9.78 2.23 -5.63
N ASN A 10 -9.29 1.15 -6.24
CA ASN A 10 -8.47 0.17 -5.53
C ASN A 10 -7.30 0.86 -4.80
N ASP A 11 -6.79 1.97 -5.34
CA ASP A 11 -5.77 2.81 -4.68
C ASP A 11 -6.27 3.42 -3.36
N ASP A 12 -7.55 3.82 -3.29
CA ASP A 12 -8.13 4.42 -2.08
C ASP A 12 -8.23 3.39 -0.94
N VAL A 13 -8.31 2.08 -1.23
CA VAL A 13 -8.33 0.99 -0.23
C VAL A 13 -6.98 0.86 0.50
N PHE A 14 -5.88 1.21 -0.18
CA PHE A 14 -4.53 1.06 0.37
C PHE A 14 -3.91 2.36 0.89
N LYS A 15 -4.64 3.49 0.84
CA LYS A 15 -4.14 4.76 1.36
C LYS A 15 -3.83 4.68 2.85
N ARG A 16 -2.67 5.22 3.22
CA ARG A 16 -2.20 5.27 4.62
C ARG A 16 -2.20 3.89 5.25
N LYS A 17 -1.59 2.93 4.57
CA LYS A 17 -1.37 1.56 5.08
C LYS A 17 0.10 1.20 5.01
N LEU A 18 0.54 0.47 6.03
CA LEU A 18 1.87 -0.11 6.11
C LEU A 18 1.72 -1.62 6.09
N PHE A 19 2.63 -2.26 5.37
CA PHE A 19 2.77 -3.70 5.31
C PHE A 19 4.17 -4.06 5.76
N TYR A 20 4.32 -5.20 6.41
CA TYR A 20 5.62 -5.79 6.74
C TYR A 20 5.78 -7.09 5.96
N ASP A 21 7.00 -7.44 5.62
CA ASP A 21 7.31 -8.75 5.04
C ASP A 21 7.41 -9.80 6.15
N ASN A 22 6.61 -10.87 6.04
CA ASN A 22 6.68 -12.01 6.96
C ASN A 22 7.60 -13.14 6.44
N GLY A 23 8.36 -12.88 5.37
CA GLY A 23 9.25 -13.82 4.69
C GLY A 23 8.60 -14.60 3.55
N ILE A 24 7.27 -14.54 3.43
CA ILE A 24 6.51 -15.18 2.33
C ILE A 24 5.78 -14.11 1.53
N ARG A 25 5.17 -13.12 2.20
CA ARG A 25 4.37 -12.06 1.60
C ARG A 25 4.31 -10.83 2.49
N PHE A 26 3.95 -9.71 1.87
CA PHE A 26 3.60 -8.49 2.60
C PHE A 26 2.25 -8.65 3.32
N VAL A 27 2.26 -8.54 4.64
CA VAL A 27 1.07 -8.58 5.51
C VAL A 27 0.78 -7.18 6.04
N GLN A 28 -0.50 -6.79 6.08
CA GLN A 28 -0.89 -5.48 6.56
C GLN A 28 -0.67 -5.36 8.07
N VAL A 29 -0.05 -4.26 8.51
CA VAL A 29 -0.01 -3.90 9.93
C VAL A 29 -1.45 -3.71 10.42
N ARG A 30 -1.79 -4.41 11.52
CA ARG A 30 -3.14 -4.36 12.12
C ARG A 30 -3.41 -3.05 12.85
N GLY A 31 -2.36 -2.40 13.36
CA GLY A 31 -2.43 -1.09 13.99
C GLY A 31 -3.01 -0.02 13.04
N ARG A 32 -3.90 0.81 13.57
CA ARG A 32 -4.47 1.94 12.84
C ARG A 32 -3.47 3.08 12.82
N MET A 33 -3.14 3.62 11.63
CA MET A 33 -2.35 4.85 11.56
C MET A 33 -3.11 6.00 12.22
N THR A 34 -2.48 6.62 13.20
CA THR A 34 -2.96 7.80 13.91
C THR A 34 -2.03 8.99 13.61
N GLY A 35 -2.46 10.20 13.94
CA GLY A 35 -1.70 11.43 13.69
C GLY A 35 -1.85 12.02 12.29
N ASP A 36 -1.29 13.21 12.14
CA ASP A 36 -1.33 13.98 10.90
C ASP A 36 -0.41 13.38 9.84
N TYR A 37 -0.90 13.37 8.60
CA TYR A 37 -0.12 12.89 7.49
C TYR A 37 1.08 13.82 7.23
N LYS A 38 2.29 13.26 7.34
CA LYS A 38 3.54 13.92 6.94
C LYS A 38 4.09 13.21 5.70
N PRO A 39 4.17 13.88 4.53
CA PRO A 39 4.68 13.25 3.33
C PRO A 39 6.14 12.79 3.54
N PRO A 40 6.55 11.64 2.99
CA PRO A 40 7.94 11.23 3.03
C PRO A 40 8.83 12.28 2.35
N THR A 41 9.81 12.80 3.10
CA THR A 41 10.72 13.85 2.62
C THR A 41 12.02 13.23 2.14
N PRO A 42 12.58 13.68 1.01
CA PRO A 42 13.85 13.16 0.51
C PRO A 42 14.97 13.54 1.49
N VAL A 43 15.77 12.55 1.88
CA VAL A 43 16.97 12.73 2.69
C VAL A 43 18.16 12.83 1.74
N LEU A 44 18.79 14.00 1.70
CA LEU A 44 20.04 14.21 0.97
C LEU A 44 21.17 13.51 1.76
N LYS A 45 21.71 12.41 1.24
CA LYS A 45 22.90 11.78 1.83
C LYS A 45 24.16 12.44 1.25
N SER A 46 24.89 13.21 2.07
CA SER A 46 26.28 13.61 1.78
C SER A 46 27.30 12.63 2.38
N HIS A 47 26.86 11.72 3.25
CA HIS A 47 27.71 10.75 3.94
C HIS A 47 27.18 9.32 3.78
N ILE A 48 28.10 8.36 3.71
CA ILE A 48 27.78 6.93 3.63
C ILE A 48 27.39 6.48 5.04
N ASN A 49 26.18 5.97 5.22
CA ASN A 49 25.76 5.44 6.52
C ASN A 49 26.41 4.06 6.74
N GLU A 50 27.45 4.00 7.58
CA GLU A 50 28.17 2.76 7.92
C GLU A 50 27.30 1.72 8.65
N ASN A 51 26.17 2.14 9.25
CA ASN A 51 25.27 1.26 10.02
C ASN A 51 24.09 0.64 9.24
N ILE A 52 24.05 0.71 7.91
CA ILE A 52 23.05 -0.05 7.12
C ILE A 52 23.59 -1.47 6.87
N GLN A 53 23.81 -2.22 7.95
CA GLN A 53 24.17 -3.65 7.90
C GLN A 53 23.02 -4.57 8.34
N SER A 54 21.82 -4.06 8.59
CA SER A 54 20.65 -4.91 8.87
C SER A 54 19.63 -4.82 7.75
N SER A 55 19.63 -5.87 6.92
CA SER A 55 18.66 -6.24 5.87
C SER A 55 19.21 -6.11 4.45
N ALA A 56 19.35 -7.27 3.81
CA ALA A 56 20.04 -7.51 2.56
C ALA A 56 19.41 -6.82 1.32
N GLY A 57 18.28 -6.13 1.45
CA GLY A 57 17.56 -5.52 0.33
C GLY A 57 17.82 -4.03 0.07
N LEU A 58 18.45 -3.31 1.02
CA LEU A 58 18.58 -1.85 0.96
C LEU A 58 19.99 -1.34 0.58
N VAL A 59 20.82 -2.16 -0.05
CA VAL A 59 22.17 -1.78 -0.48
C VAL A 59 22.17 -1.36 -1.95
N GLY A 60 22.61 -0.13 -2.24
CA GLY A 60 23.28 0.20 -3.49
C GLY A 60 22.43 0.45 -4.74
N LYS A 61 21.13 0.71 -4.64
CA LYS A 61 20.42 1.39 -5.75
C LYS A 61 20.60 2.88 -5.53
N GLY A 62 21.15 3.63 -6.48
CA GLY A 62 21.34 5.09 -6.45
C GLY A 62 20.05 5.92 -6.38
N THR A 63 19.06 5.41 -5.67
CA THR A 63 17.71 5.94 -5.50
C THR A 63 17.68 6.92 -4.33
N SER A 64 16.97 8.03 -4.53
CA SER A 64 16.67 8.99 -3.46
C SER A 64 16.04 8.27 -2.27
N HIS A 65 16.62 8.47 -1.10
CA HIS A 65 16.08 7.97 0.16
C HIS A 65 15.05 8.97 0.68
N TYR A 66 13.99 8.48 1.29
CA TYR A 66 12.94 9.28 1.90
C TYR A 66 12.85 8.92 3.38
N SER A 67 12.53 9.87 4.24
CA SER A 67 12.19 9.59 5.64
C SER A 67 10.77 10.04 5.94
N THR A 68 10.08 9.28 6.76
CA THR A 68 8.80 9.67 7.32
C THR A 68 8.65 9.13 8.73
N THR A 69 7.85 9.81 9.53
CA THR A 69 7.47 9.35 10.86
C THR A 69 6.00 8.98 10.83
N ILE A 70 5.68 7.75 11.16
CA ILE A 70 4.32 7.22 11.22
C ILE A 70 3.98 6.90 12.66
N GLN A 71 2.77 7.27 13.07
CA GLN A 71 2.22 6.88 14.36
C GLN A 71 1.15 5.81 14.17
N PHE A 72 1.20 4.75 14.96
CA PHE A 72 0.21 3.67 15.00
C PHE A 72 -0.49 3.64 16.35
N LEU A 73 -1.75 3.23 16.32
CA LEU A 73 -2.52 2.83 17.49
C LEU A 73 -2.89 1.36 17.33
N PHE A 74 -2.35 0.53 18.22
CA PHE A 74 -2.70 -0.88 18.36
C PHE A 74 -3.75 -1.03 19.46
N VAL A 75 -4.78 -1.82 19.18
CA VAL A 75 -5.91 -2.02 20.10
C VAL A 75 -5.61 -3.11 21.13
N SER A 76 -4.75 -4.06 20.78
CA SER A 76 -4.33 -5.18 21.63
C SER A 76 -2.81 -5.32 21.66
N LYS A 77 -2.30 -5.84 22.78
CA LYS A 77 -0.90 -6.24 22.95
C LYS A 77 -0.48 -7.30 21.92
N GLU A 78 -1.37 -8.20 21.54
CA GLU A 78 -1.08 -9.27 20.57
C GLU A 78 -0.78 -8.70 19.18
N GLU A 79 -1.59 -7.74 18.72
CA GLU A 79 -1.38 -7.08 17.43
C GLU A 79 -0.07 -6.30 17.40
N PHE A 80 0.28 -5.66 18.52
CA PHE A 80 1.54 -4.98 18.67
C PHE A 80 2.72 -5.96 18.65
N ALA A 81 2.65 -7.05 19.43
CA ALA A 81 3.70 -8.06 19.53
C ALA A 81 3.95 -8.77 18.18
N ASP A 82 2.90 -9.10 17.44
CA ASP A 82 2.97 -9.67 16.09
C ASP A 82 3.79 -8.77 15.16
N TRP A 83 3.46 -7.47 15.12
CA TRP A 83 4.19 -6.54 14.28
C TRP A 83 5.62 -6.28 14.77
N LEU A 84 5.83 -6.22 16.09
CA LEU A 84 7.15 -5.99 16.71
C LEU A 84 8.17 -7.08 16.31
N GLN A 85 7.72 -8.33 16.13
CA GLN A 85 8.57 -9.42 15.66
C GLN A 85 9.16 -9.14 14.25
N PHE A 86 8.43 -8.42 13.41
CA PHE A 86 8.82 -8.09 12.03
C PHE A 86 9.28 -6.65 11.85
N ILE A 87 9.74 -5.99 12.92
CA ILE A 87 10.23 -4.61 12.84
C ILE A 87 11.52 -4.47 12.01
N GLY A 88 12.38 -5.49 12.01
CA GLY A 88 13.60 -5.52 11.21
C GLY A 88 13.39 -5.98 9.78
N ALA A 89 12.18 -6.43 9.42
CA ALA A 89 11.84 -6.86 8.08
C ALA A 89 11.63 -5.65 7.14
N GLU A 90 11.47 -5.91 5.85
CA GLU A 90 11.11 -4.86 4.90
C GLU A 90 9.66 -4.41 5.10
N HIS A 91 9.45 -3.09 5.12
CA HIS A 91 8.14 -2.48 5.18
C HIS A 91 7.77 -1.81 3.86
N LYS A 92 6.53 -2.01 3.44
CA LYS A 92 5.93 -1.36 2.29
C LYS A 92 4.89 -0.35 2.76
N TYR A 93 5.13 0.91 2.47
CA TYR A 93 4.27 2.03 2.86
C TYR A 93 3.52 2.60 1.66
N TYR A 94 2.20 2.72 1.80
CA TYR A 94 1.33 3.37 0.84
C TYR A 94 0.93 4.76 1.35
N ASP A 95 1.31 5.75 0.55
CA ASP A 95 1.02 7.14 0.83
C ASP A 95 -0.46 7.49 0.61
N GLU A 96 -0.94 8.63 1.13
CA GLU A 96 -2.29 9.14 0.85
C GLU A 96 -2.50 9.44 -0.64
N LYS A 97 -1.40 9.73 -1.35
CA LYS A 97 -1.37 9.92 -2.80
C LYS A 97 -1.30 8.62 -3.59
N GLY A 98 -1.13 7.47 -2.93
CA GLY A 98 -0.99 6.15 -3.58
C GLY A 98 0.41 5.84 -4.09
N THR A 99 1.41 6.68 -3.78
CA THR A 99 2.82 6.38 -4.03
C THR A 99 3.28 5.23 -3.13
N ILE A 100 4.05 4.31 -3.71
CA ILE A 100 4.56 3.14 -2.99
C ILE A 100 5.99 3.43 -2.56
N TYR A 101 6.25 3.21 -1.29
CA TYR A 101 7.56 3.27 -0.69
C TYR A 101 7.92 1.91 -0.10
N LEU A 102 9.16 1.50 -0.26
CA LEU A 102 9.72 0.30 0.37
C LEU A 102 10.87 0.73 1.27
N GLY A 103 10.99 0.17 2.47
CA GLY A 103 12.07 0.55 3.36
C GLY A 103 12.09 -0.24 4.64
N ILE A 104 12.79 0.29 5.63
CA ILE A 104 12.96 -0.33 6.94
C ILE A 104 12.65 0.70 8.03
N VAL A 105 12.33 0.19 9.21
CA VAL A 105 12.28 1.01 10.42
C VAL A 105 13.70 1.46 10.78
N ASN A 106 13.85 2.74 11.09
CA ASN A 106 15.12 3.36 11.44
C ASN A 106 15.02 4.02 12.82
N GLY A 107 15.98 3.76 13.68
CA GLY A 107 16.06 4.34 15.03
C GLY A 107 15.13 3.66 16.05
N ASP A 108 15.07 4.27 17.23
CA ASP A 108 14.33 3.73 18.38
C ASP A 108 12.82 3.95 18.26
N LEU A 109 12.06 3.00 18.81
CA LEU A 109 10.61 3.07 18.93
C LEU A 109 10.21 3.94 20.13
N ASP A 110 9.37 4.95 19.91
CA ASP A 110 8.67 5.65 21.00
C ASP A 110 7.34 4.94 21.26
N ILE A 111 7.31 4.12 22.32
CA ILE A 111 6.14 3.33 22.74
C ILE A 111 5.45 4.05 23.90
N LYS A 112 4.17 4.40 23.71
CA LYS A 112 3.31 4.99 24.73
C LYS A 112 2.12 4.08 24.99
N THR A 113 1.89 3.72 26.24
CA THR A 113 0.68 3.00 26.63
C THR A 113 -0.47 4.00 26.84
N ALA A 114 -1.63 3.69 26.30
CA ALA A 114 -2.86 4.47 26.47
C ALA A 114 -3.94 3.56 27.08
N GLU A 115 -4.74 4.10 28.00
CA GLU A 115 -5.86 3.42 28.69
C GLU A 115 -5.50 2.05 29.31
N PHE A 116 -5.14 2.04 30.60
CA PHE A 116 -4.97 0.83 31.41
C PHE A 116 -4.15 -0.30 30.71
N GLU A 117 -3.09 0.07 29.98
CA GLU A 117 -2.18 -0.85 29.24
C GLU A 117 -2.81 -1.67 28.10
N THR A 118 -4.04 -1.37 27.71
CA THR A 118 -4.70 -2.13 26.63
C THR A 118 -4.31 -1.65 25.24
N LYS A 119 -4.15 -0.33 25.07
CA LYS A 119 -3.83 0.30 23.78
C LYS A 119 -2.38 0.76 23.75
N TYR A 120 -1.73 0.58 22.61
CA TYR A 120 -0.34 0.99 22.40
C TYR A 120 -0.27 2.01 21.26
N ILE A 121 0.22 3.20 21.58
CA ILE A 121 0.53 4.25 20.61
C ILE A 121 2.02 4.20 20.33
N ILE A 122 2.40 4.05 19.07
CA ILE A 122 3.78 3.82 18.68
C ILE A 122 4.15 4.81 17.60
N THR A 123 5.26 5.52 17.80
CA THR A 123 5.81 6.43 16.81
C THR A 123 7.09 5.85 16.23
N VAL A 124 7.13 5.71 14.91
CA VAL A 124 8.21 5.02 14.20
C VAL A 124 8.75 5.90 13.09
N ASN A 125 10.08 6.00 12.99
CA ASN A 125 10.73 6.57 11.82
C ASN A 125 11.04 5.47 10.81
N LEU A 126 10.70 5.73 9.54
CA LEU A 126 10.97 4.83 8.43
C LEU A 126 11.97 5.48 7.49
N MET A 127 12.96 4.71 7.07
CA MET A 127 13.83 5.05 5.93
C MET A 127 13.33 4.28 4.71
N LEU A 128 12.95 5.02 3.68
CA LEU A 128 12.17 4.55 2.55
C LEU A 128 12.89 4.82 1.23
N ILE A 129 12.56 4.04 0.23
CA ILE A 129 12.91 4.22 -1.18
C ILE A 129 11.61 4.26 -1.94
N ARG A 130 11.43 5.28 -2.79
CA ARG A 130 10.26 5.36 -3.66
C ARG A 130 10.37 4.30 -4.76
N LYS A 131 9.37 3.44 -4.88
CA LYS A 131 9.26 2.51 -6.01
C LYS A 131 8.81 3.31 -7.25
N GLN A 132 9.59 3.24 -8.32
CA GLN A 132 9.26 3.84 -9.62
C GLN A 132 8.26 3.01 -10.42
N ASP A 133 7.99 1.78 -9.97
CA ASP A 133 7.20 0.82 -10.71
C ASP A 133 5.85 0.59 -10.03
N PHE A 134 4.79 0.44 -10.84
CA PHE A 134 3.48 0.08 -10.33
C PHE A 134 3.47 -1.39 -9.97
N GLU A 135 3.20 -1.68 -8.70
CA GLU A 135 3.05 -3.05 -8.30
C GLU A 135 1.76 -3.64 -8.87
N TYR A 136 1.91 -4.71 -9.65
CA TYR A 136 0.78 -5.50 -10.12
C TYR A 136 0.04 -6.06 -8.92
N ARG A 137 -1.20 -5.61 -8.74
CA ARG A 137 -2.06 -6.10 -7.67
C ARG A 137 -2.70 -7.39 -8.14
N HIS A 138 -1.98 -8.50 -7.99
CA HIS A 138 -2.63 -9.79 -8.17
C HIS A 138 -3.52 -10.04 -6.96
N GLN A 139 -4.78 -9.69 -7.10
CA GLN A 139 -5.84 -10.19 -6.24
C GLN A 139 -6.43 -11.40 -6.93
N TYR A 140 -7.00 -12.30 -6.13
CA TYR A 140 -7.50 -13.60 -6.54
C TYR A 140 -8.22 -13.55 -7.92
N PRO A 141 -8.01 -14.56 -8.78
CA PRO A 141 -8.74 -14.64 -10.04
C PRO A 141 -10.24 -14.66 -9.77
N PHE A 142 -11.03 -14.02 -10.64
CA PHE A 142 -12.49 -14.09 -10.53
C PHE A 142 -12.94 -15.53 -10.72
N ILE A 143 -13.97 -15.95 -9.96
CA ILE A 143 -14.42 -17.34 -9.95
C ILE A 143 -15.13 -17.69 -11.27
N ASP A 144 -15.76 -16.71 -11.92
CA ASP A 144 -16.61 -16.88 -13.10
C ASP A 144 -15.92 -16.65 -14.45
N ILE A 145 -14.61 -16.43 -14.46
CA ILE A 145 -13.83 -16.27 -15.71
C ILE A 145 -13.03 -17.52 -16.07
N GLU A 146 -13.15 -18.59 -15.28
CA GLU A 146 -12.47 -19.86 -15.54
C GLU A 146 -12.94 -20.43 -16.90
N ASN A 147 -12.00 -20.69 -17.81
CA ASN A 147 -12.24 -21.14 -19.19
C ASN A 147 -12.99 -20.12 -20.09
N HIS A 148 -13.07 -18.84 -19.71
CA HIS A 148 -13.63 -17.80 -20.55
C HIS A 148 -12.57 -17.22 -21.51
N TRP A 149 -12.92 -16.96 -22.77
CA TRP A 149 -11.96 -16.44 -23.77
C TRP A 149 -11.30 -15.12 -23.34
N ALA A 150 -12.01 -14.32 -22.54
CA ALA A 150 -11.52 -13.04 -22.04
C ALA A 150 -10.70 -13.12 -20.74
N GLN A 151 -10.47 -14.32 -20.19
CA GLN A 151 -9.81 -14.52 -18.90
C GLN A 151 -8.49 -13.76 -18.78
N THR A 152 -7.59 -13.93 -19.75
CA THR A 152 -6.28 -13.25 -19.76
C THR A 152 -6.42 -11.73 -19.76
N TYR A 153 -7.36 -11.19 -20.53
CA TYR A 153 -7.59 -9.74 -20.61
C TYR A 153 -8.16 -9.20 -19.30
N ILE A 154 -9.10 -9.90 -18.69
CA ILE A 154 -9.70 -9.53 -17.39
C ILE A 154 -8.63 -9.56 -16.30
N ASP A 155 -7.78 -10.59 -16.29
CA ASP A 155 -6.66 -10.70 -15.36
C ASP A 155 -5.65 -9.55 -15.53
N GLU A 156 -5.32 -9.18 -16.77
CA GLU A 156 -4.45 -8.04 -17.03
C GLU A 156 -5.09 -6.72 -16.57
N MET A 157 -6.38 -6.52 -16.86
CA MET A 157 -7.13 -5.36 -16.40
C MET A 157 -7.18 -5.30 -14.87
N GLN A 158 -7.30 -6.44 -14.19
CA GLN A 158 -7.25 -6.55 -12.74
C GLN A 158 -5.87 -6.16 -12.20
N LYS A 159 -4.82 -6.76 -12.76
CA LYS A 159 -3.41 -6.51 -12.38
C LYS A 159 -3.04 -5.04 -12.51
N ARG A 160 -3.56 -4.36 -13.55
CA ARG A 160 -3.36 -2.92 -13.81
C ARG A 160 -4.32 -2.02 -13.03
N GLY A 161 -5.27 -2.58 -12.27
CA GLY A 161 -6.24 -1.82 -11.47
C GLY A 161 -7.28 -1.06 -12.30
N LEU A 162 -7.54 -1.49 -13.54
CA LEU A 162 -8.52 -0.88 -14.44
C LEU A 162 -9.96 -1.24 -14.05
N ILE A 163 -10.14 -2.39 -13.41
CA ILE A 163 -11.41 -2.87 -12.87
C ILE A 163 -11.37 -2.83 -11.34
N THR A 164 -12.54 -2.62 -10.72
CA THR A 164 -12.69 -2.63 -9.27
C THR A 164 -12.72 -4.05 -8.76
N THR A 165 -11.84 -4.37 -7.81
CA THR A 165 -11.84 -5.67 -7.11
C THR A 165 -12.45 -5.56 -5.72
N TYR A 166 -12.85 -4.35 -5.32
CA TYR A 166 -13.55 -4.10 -4.06
C TYR A 166 -14.83 -3.33 -4.32
N ALA A 167 -15.89 -3.72 -3.61
CA ALA A 167 -17.11 -2.93 -3.53
C ALA A 167 -16.90 -1.70 -2.62
N SER A 168 -17.88 -0.79 -2.62
CA SER A 168 -17.83 0.48 -1.87
C SER A 168 -17.64 0.29 -0.35
N ASP A 169 -18.06 -0.86 0.16
CA ASP A 169 -17.92 -1.33 1.54
C ASP A 169 -16.54 -1.92 1.86
N GLY A 170 -15.69 -2.14 0.86
CA GLY A 170 -14.37 -2.74 1.00
C GLY A 170 -14.38 -4.28 0.94
N THR A 171 -15.52 -4.90 0.63
CA THR A 171 -15.58 -6.35 0.39
C THR A 171 -14.98 -6.70 -0.97
N PRO A 172 -14.21 -7.79 -1.09
CA PRO A 172 -13.65 -8.21 -2.36
C PRO A 172 -14.75 -8.71 -3.30
N VAL A 173 -14.75 -8.23 -4.54
CA VAL A 173 -15.63 -8.69 -5.61
C VAL A 173 -15.07 -10.02 -6.12
N GLN A 174 -15.87 -11.08 -6.02
CA GLN A 174 -15.47 -12.44 -6.40
C GLN A 174 -15.90 -12.83 -7.83
N TYR A 175 -16.88 -12.12 -8.38
CA TYR A 175 -17.48 -12.39 -9.69
C TYR A 175 -17.32 -11.17 -10.60
N PHE A 176 -16.79 -11.37 -11.81
CA PHE A 176 -16.64 -10.33 -12.83
C PHE A 176 -17.91 -10.12 -13.67
N GLN A 177 -18.66 -11.20 -13.90
CA GLN A 177 -19.86 -11.29 -14.72
C GLN A 177 -19.63 -10.91 -16.19
N PRO A 178 -18.76 -11.62 -16.93
CA PRO A 178 -18.34 -11.23 -18.28
C PRO A 178 -19.48 -11.18 -19.31
N GLU A 179 -20.52 -12.00 -19.12
CA GLU A 179 -21.66 -12.13 -20.05
C GLU A 179 -22.80 -11.11 -19.77
N VAL A 180 -22.67 -10.31 -18.70
CA VAL A 180 -23.70 -9.34 -18.31
C VAL A 180 -23.52 -8.02 -19.06
N TRP A 181 -24.64 -7.40 -19.43
CA TRP A 181 -24.67 -6.11 -20.10
C TRP A 181 -24.02 -5.02 -19.24
N ILE A 182 -23.06 -4.29 -19.83
CA ILE A 182 -22.39 -3.18 -19.16
C ILE A 182 -23.27 -1.91 -19.17
N THR A 183 -23.35 -1.23 -18.03
CA THR A 183 -24.04 0.07 -17.94
C THR A 183 -23.14 1.20 -18.44
N ARG A 184 -23.75 2.28 -18.98
CA ARG A 184 -23.01 3.48 -19.43
C ARG A 184 -22.10 4.08 -18.33
N ALA A 185 -22.55 4.01 -17.08
CA ALA A 185 -21.79 4.49 -15.93
C ALA A 185 -20.55 3.63 -15.64
N GLN A 186 -20.65 2.31 -15.78
CA GLN A 186 -19.51 1.39 -15.66
C GLN A 186 -18.51 1.63 -16.80
N THR A 187 -18.98 1.78 -18.05
CA THR A 187 -18.11 2.09 -19.20
C THR A 187 -17.32 3.38 -18.98
N ALA A 188 -17.98 4.47 -18.56
CA ALA A 188 -17.32 5.74 -18.25
C ALA A 188 -16.28 5.59 -17.12
N SER A 189 -16.56 4.75 -16.13
CA SER A 189 -15.65 4.45 -15.02
C SER A 189 -14.38 3.73 -15.50
N TYR A 190 -14.52 2.70 -16.35
CA TYR A 190 -13.37 1.99 -16.94
C TYR A 190 -12.54 2.89 -17.83
N MET A 191 -13.18 3.72 -18.66
CA MET A 191 -12.49 4.68 -19.52
C MET A 191 -11.69 5.69 -18.69
N THR A 192 -12.29 6.23 -17.63
CA THR A 192 -11.62 7.17 -16.72
C THR A 192 -10.41 6.54 -16.01
N ARG A 193 -10.54 5.28 -15.55
CA ARG A 193 -9.42 4.54 -14.92
C ARG A 193 -8.29 4.28 -15.91
N THR A 194 -8.63 3.92 -17.14
CA THR A 194 -7.68 3.70 -18.23
C THR A 194 -6.91 4.98 -18.57
N PHE A 195 -7.60 6.12 -18.71
CA PHE A 195 -6.94 7.41 -18.91
C PHE A 195 -5.97 7.76 -17.78
N LYS A 196 -6.39 7.58 -16.52
CA LYS A 196 -5.53 7.83 -15.35
C LYS A 196 -4.32 6.90 -15.33
N TYR A 197 -4.50 5.63 -15.68
CA TYR A 197 -3.41 4.67 -15.76
C TYR A 197 -2.38 5.06 -16.83
N ILE A 198 -2.85 5.42 -18.03
CA ILE A 198 -1.99 5.92 -19.12
C ILE A 198 -1.27 7.20 -18.70
N GLU A 199 -1.98 8.16 -18.11
CA GLU A 199 -1.39 9.39 -17.59
C GLU A 199 -0.30 9.10 -16.55
N LYS A 200 -0.52 8.12 -15.68
CA LYS A 200 0.46 7.67 -14.68
C LYS A 200 1.75 7.17 -15.32
N ILE A 201 1.60 6.31 -16.35
CA ILE A 201 2.73 5.76 -17.12
C ILE A 201 3.49 6.88 -17.83
N LEU A 202 2.77 7.75 -18.55
CA LEU A 202 3.38 8.82 -19.34
C LEU A 202 4.13 9.85 -18.49
N ARG A 203 3.67 10.08 -17.25
CA ARG A 203 4.33 10.99 -16.31
C ARG A 203 5.54 10.37 -15.59
N GLY A 204 5.89 9.10 -15.86
CA GLY A 204 7.05 8.44 -15.28
C GLY A 204 6.95 8.23 -13.76
N TYR A 205 5.73 8.04 -13.25
CA TYR A 205 5.48 7.74 -11.83
C TYR A 205 5.66 6.27 -11.49
#